data_AF-A0A1Y4U0Q4-F1
#
_entry.id   AF-A0A1Y4U0Q4-F1
#
_cell.length_a   1.000
_cell.length_b   1.000
_cell.length_c   1.000
_cell.angle_alpha   90.00
_cell.angle_beta   90.00
_cell.angle_gamma   90.00
#
_symmetry.space_group_name_H-M   'P 1'
#
loop_
_entity.id
_entity.type
_entity.pdbx_description
1 polymer ?
#
loop_
_entity_poly.entity_id
_entity_poly.type
_entity_poly.pdbx_seq_one_letter_code
_entity_poly.pdbx_strand_id
1 'polypeptide(L)'
;MRVPFSAPEGGSILAAYDRLIQENRTPTCFAVKQLLGSASSSRMVLAEFGKYCEKRQQEVGTRITQLTANKYHRLLRYMTEYIRDIYHKEDLPLETIDYAYVDGLNTYMQTAYNCHNNGAVNLLCCLKNFILYAIRNEWIEKIVIFVM
;
A
#
# COMPACT_ATOMS: atom_id res chain seq x y z
N MET A 1 -49.06 11.56 0.57
CA MET A 1 -47.76 12.20 0.82
C MET A 1 -46.74 11.12 1.12
N ARG A 2 -45.81 10.84 0.18
CA ARG A 2 -44.65 9.96 0.44
C ARG A 2 -43.58 10.80 1.14
N VAL A 3 -43.15 10.35 2.31
CA VAL A 3 -41.95 10.88 2.96
C VAL A 3 -40.72 10.52 2.10
N PRO A 4 -39.75 11.43 1.90
CA PRO A 4 -38.51 11.10 1.22
C PRO A 4 -37.62 10.34 2.20
N PHE A 5 -37.32 9.08 1.88
CA PHE A 5 -36.30 8.31 2.59
C PHE A 5 -34.92 8.82 2.13
N SER A 6 -34.33 9.70 2.91
CA SER A 6 -32.92 10.07 2.79
C SER A 6 -32.09 8.91 3.35
N ALA A 7 -31.34 8.23 2.48
CA ALA A 7 -30.34 7.24 2.88
C ALA A 7 -28.95 7.90 2.91
N PRO A 8 -28.11 7.60 3.91
CA PRO A 8 -26.84 8.27 4.13
C PRO A 8 -25.73 7.71 3.23
N GLU A 9 -24.69 8.53 3.07
CA GLU A 9 -23.51 8.29 2.26
C GLU A 9 -22.73 7.04 2.70
N GLY A 10 -22.95 5.96 1.97
CA GLY A 10 -22.17 4.74 1.97
C GLY A 10 -22.65 3.94 0.76
N GLY A 11 -21.77 3.69 -0.22
CA GLY A 11 -22.13 3.13 -1.53
C GLY A 11 -23.12 1.97 -1.41
N SER A 12 -24.39 2.23 -1.72
CA SER A 12 -25.47 1.28 -1.47
C SER A 12 -25.35 0.09 -2.42
N ILE A 13 -25.48 -1.13 -1.89
CA ILE A 13 -25.49 -2.39 -2.64
C ILE A 13 -26.50 -2.32 -3.80
N LEU A 14 -27.61 -1.62 -3.59
CA LEU A 14 -28.66 -1.42 -4.60
C LEU A 14 -28.13 -0.62 -5.81
N ALA A 15 -27.32 0.42 -5.58
CA ALA A 15 -26.74 1.23 -6.66
C ALA A 15 -25.71 0.45 -7.49
N ALA A 16 -24.93 -0.43 -6.85
CA ALA A 16 -24.02 -1.33 -7.56
C ALA A 16 -24.78 -2.39 -8.37
N TYR A 17 -25.92 -2.87 -7.85
CA TYR A 17 -26.79 -3.81 -8.52
C TYR A 17 -27.46 -3.21 -9.78
N ASP A 18 -28.03 -2.01 -9.65
CA ASP A 18 -28.69 -1.29 -10.74
C ASP A 18 -27.72 -0.97 -11.88
N ARG A 19 -26.46 -0.65 -11.55
CA ARG A 19 -25.41 -0.36 -12.53
C ARG A 19 -24.99 -1.59 -13.34
N LEU A 20 -24.92 -2.77 -12.71
CA LEU A 20 -24.65 -4.03 -13.40
C LEU A 20 -25.77 -4.38 -14.39
N ILE A 21 -27.02 -4.12 -14.02
CA ILE A 21 -28.18 -4.31 -14.89
C ILE A 21 -28.14 -3.35 -16.09
N GLN A 22 -27.79 -2.07 -15.88
CA GLN A 22 -27.61 -1.10 -16.97
C GLN A 22 -26.47 -1.49 -17.93
N GLU A 23 -25.42 -2.12 -17.43
CA GLU A 23 -24.29 -2.64 -18.22
C GLU A 23 -24.56 -4.01 -18.87
N ASN A 24 -25.80 -4.54 -18.81
CA ASN A 24 -26.18 -5.90 -19.27
C ASN A 24 -25.32 -7.03 -18.66
N ARG A 25 -24.74 -6.81 -17.48
CA ARG A 25 -23.96 -7.80 -16.74
C ARG A 25 -24.83 -8.49 -15.70
N THR A 26 -24.63 -9.79 -15.51
CA THR A 26 -25.35 -10.53 -14.46
C THR A 26 -24.91 -10.02 -13.09
N PRO A 27 -25.84 -9.49 -12.27
CA PRO A 27 -25.52 -8.94 -10.96
C PRO A 27 -25.32 -10.06 -9.94
N THR A 28 -24.21 -10.78 -10.10
CA THR A 28 -23.77 -11.81 -9.17
C THR A 28 -23.17 -11.18 -7.92
N CYS A 29 -23.19 -11.91 -6.80
CA CYS A 29 -22.57 -11.46 -5.54
C CYS A 29 -21.09 -11.07 -5.74
N PHE A 30 -20.39 -11.78 -6.63
CA PHE A 30 -19.02 -11.45 -7.02
C PHE A 30 -18.93 -10.12 -7.79
N ALA A 31 -19.78 -9.91 -8.80
CA ALA A 31 -19.78 -8.67 -9.58
C ALA A 31 -20.15 -7.45 -8.72
N VAL A 32 -21.13 -7.59 -7.81
CA VAL A 32 -21.51 -6.54 -6.86
C VAL A 32 -20.37 -6.24 -5.88
N LYS A 33 -19.71 -7.28 -5.34
CA LYS A 33 -18.53 -7.11 -4.47
C LYS A 33 -17.38 -6.45 -5.22
N GLN A 34 -17.17 -6.79 -6.49
CA GLN A 34 -16.12 -6.20 -7.33
C GLN A 34 -16.43 -4.74 -7.66
N LEU A 35 -17.70 -4.37 -7.83
CA LEU A 35 -18.12 -2.99 -8.13
C LEU A 35 -18.15 -2.08 -6.90
N LEU A 36 -18.48 -2.65 -5.73
CA LEU A 36 -18.35 -1.97 -4.44
C LEU A 36 -16.88 -1.91 -3.99
N GLY A 37 -16.08 -2.93 -4.32
CA GLY A 37 -14.64 -2.99 -4.09
C GLY A 37 -13.82 -2.16 -5.07
N SER A 38 -14.34 -1.83 -6.27
CA SER A 38 -13.67 -0.96 -7.24
C SER A 38 -13.80 0.54 -6.92
N ALA A 39 -14.52 0.88 -5.85
CA ALA A 39 -14.43 2.19 -5.19
C ALA A 39 -13.30 2.25 -4.14
N SER A 40 -12.41 1.24 -4.09
CA SER A 40 -11.18 1.31 -3.30
C SER A 40 -10.26 2.31 -3.98
N SER A 41 -10.20 3.53 -3.46
CA SER A 41 -9.07 4.41 -3.70
C SER A 41 -7.80 3.59 -3.43
N SER A 42 -7.05 3.26 -4.49
CA SER A 42 -5.85 2.45 -4.36
C SER A 42 -4.95 3.13 -3.33
N ARG A 43 -4.65 2.42 -2.23
CA ARG A 43 -3.86 2.99 -1.13
C ARG A 43 -2.50 3.37 -1.69
N MET A 44 -2.00 4.54 -1.32
CA MET A 44 -0.71 5.00 -1.83
C MET A 44 0.43 4.50 -0.92
N VAL A 45 1.52 4.01 -1.52
CA VAL A 45 2.58 3.29 -0.81
C VAL A 45 3.31 4.19 0.18
N LEU A 46 3.69 5.41 -0.21
CA LEU A 46 4.42 6.31 0.69
C LEU A 46 3.51 6.83 1.79
N ALA A 47 2.27 7.17 1.47
CA ALA A 47 1.28 7.60 2.46
C ALA A 47 1.06 6.53 3.55
N GLU A 48 0.83 5.28 3.16
CA GLU A 48 0.61 4.19 4.12
C GLU A 48 1.89 3.77 4.83
N PHE A 49 3.04 3.78 4.14
CA PHE A 49 4.32 3.48 4.76
C PHE A 49 4.73 4.57 5.77
N GLY A 50 4.41 5.83 5.51
CA GLY A 50 4.58 6.93 6.46
C GLY A 50 3.79 6.72 7.75
N LYS A 51 2.50 6.37 7.65
CA LYS A 51 1.67 5.99 8.81
C LYS A 51 2.27 4.80 9.56
N TYR A 52 2.79 3.82 8.82
CA TYR A 52 3.46 2.67 9.42
C TYR A 52 4.75 3.08 10.16
N CYS A 53 5.54 4.01 9.64
CA CYS A 53 6.72 4.55 10.33
C CYS A 53 6.35 5.17 11.68
N GLU A 54 5.30 6.00 11.72
CA GLU A 54 4.80 6.62 12.95
C GLU A 54 4.34 5.57 13.97
N LYS A 55 3.62 4.54 13.50
CA LYS A 55 3.26 3.40 14.34
C LYS A 55 4.49 2.70 14.93
N ARG A 56 5.54 2.50 14.14
CA ARG A 56 6.80 1.90 14.64
C ARG A 56 7.51 2.82 15.62
N GLN A 57 7.49 4.13 15.40
CA GLN A 57 8.09 5.10 16.32
C GLN A 57 7.42 5.08 17.71
N GLN A 58 6.10 4.86 17.78
CA GLN A 58 5.38 4.69 19.05
C GLN A 58 5.75 3.41 19.81
N GLU A 59 6.30 2.40 19.13
CA GLU A 59 6.76 1.15 19.74
C GLU A 59 8.20 1.23 20.29
N VAL A 60 8.86 2.40 20.18
CA VAL A 60 10.19 2.62 20.73
C VAL A 60 10.16 2.56 22.26
N GLY A 61 11.12 1.84 22.83
CA GLY A 61 11.20 1.64 24.28
C GLY A 61 10.30 0.52 24.80
N THR A 62 9.50 -0.11 23.93
CA THR A 62 8.67 -1.27 24.27
C THR A 62 9.00 -2.47 23.39
N ARG A 63 8.73 -2.40 22.08
CA ARG A 63 8.91 -3.53 21.15
C ARG A 63 10.12 -3.36 20.23
N ILE A 64 10.56 -2.12 20.01
CA ILE A 64 11.75 -1.83 19.21
C ILE A 64 12.65 -0.78 19.83
N THR A 65 13.87 -0.71 19.31
CA THR A 65 14.84 0.35 19.62
C THR A 65 14.63 1.55 18.70
N GLN A 66 15.09 2.73 19.12
CA GLN A 66 15.12 3.93 18.28
C GLN A 66 15.91 3.71 16.97
N LEU A 67 17.00 2.91 17.04
CA LEU A 67 17.79 2.54 15.86
C LEU A 67 16.92 1.82 14.81
N THR A 68 16.01 0.94 15.25
CA THR A 68 15.09 0.23 14.35
C THR A 68 14.05 1.19 13.76
N ALA A 69 13.47 2.10 14.54
CA ALA A 69 12.55 3.13 14.03
C ALA A 69 13.23 4.02 12.96
N ASN A 70 14.47 4.44 13.22
CA ASN A 70 15.26 5.25 12.28
C ASN A 70 15.47 4.56 10.92
N LYS A 71 15.53 3.21 10.89
CA LYS A 71 15.62 2.46 9.62
C LYS A 71 14.34 2.62 8.78
N TYR A 72 13.16 2.61 9.40
CA TYR A 72 11.89 2.82 8.69
C TYR A 72 11.82 4.22 8.07
N HIS A 73 12.15 5.26 8.84
CA HIS A 73 12.18 6.64 8.31
C HIS A 73 13.25 6.82 7.21
N ARG A 74 14.42 6.19 7.35
CA ARG A 74 15.44 6.20 6.30
C ARG A 74 14.94 5.54 5.03
N LEU A 75 14.30 4.38 5.14
CA LEU A 75 13.70 3.71 3.99
C LEU A 75 12.62 4.58 3.34
N LEU A 76 11.76 5.24 4.14
CA LEU A 76 10.70 6.10 3.62
C LEU A 76 11.28 7.20 2.73
N ARG A 77 12.34 7.87 3.20
CA ARG A 77 13.05 8.88 2.41
C ARG A 77 13.56 8.32 1.09
N TYR A 78 14.24 7.17 1.12
CA TYR A 78 14.77 6.55 -0.10
C TYR A 78 13.69 6.11 -1.08
N MET A 79 12.56 5.61 -0.58
CA MET A 79 11.41 5.29 -1.44
C MET A 79 10.83 6.56 -2.08
N THR A 80 10.69 7.66 -1.33
CA THR A 80 10.21 8.93 -1.87
C THR A 80 11.11 9.45 -2.99
N GLU A 81 12.42 9.43 -2.77
CA GLU A 81 13.40 9.88 -3.77
C GLU A 81 13.42 8.95 -4.99
N TYR A 82 13.41 7.63 -4.77
CA TYR A 82 13.34 6.64 -5.85
C TYR A 82 12.09 6.82 -6.73
N ILE A 83 10.92 7.00 -6.12
CA ILE A 83 9.66 7.20 -6.84
C ILE A 83 9.71 8.49 -7.66
N ARG A 84 10.24 9.58 -7.10
CA ARG A 84 10.38 10.85 -7.80
C ARG A 84 11.38 10.78 -8.96
N ASP A 85 12.52 10.13 -8.74
CA ASP A 85 13.63 10.13 -9.69
C ASP A 85 13.39 9.15 -10.85
N ILE A 86 12.77 7.99 -10.58
CA ILE A 86 12.57 6.91 -11.56
C ILE A 86 11.18 6.92 -12.19
N TYR A 87 10.14 7.22 -11.40
CA TYR A 87 8.75 7.19 -11.86
C TYR A 87 8.18 8.58 -12.14
N HIS A 88 8.89 9.65 -11.75
CA HIS A 88 8.45 11.05 -11.88
C HIS A 88 7.07 11.30 -11.28
N LYS A 89 6.82 10.66 -10.13
CA LYS A 89 5.57 10.76 -9.37
C LYS A 89 5.86 11.16 -7.93
N GLU A 90 4.83 11.63 -7.25
CA GLU A 90 4.91 11.94 -5.82
C GLU A 90 4.67 10.70 -4.95
N ASP A 91 3.87 9.74 -5.44
CA ASP A 91 3.57 8.48 -4.78
C ASP A 91 3.15 7.43 -5.83
N LEU A 92 3.06 6.17 -5.40
CA LEU A 92 2.61 5.05 -6.22
C LEU A 92 1.48 4.29 -5.53
N PRO A 93 0.54 3.71 -6.28
CA PRO A 93 -0.43 2.77 -5.72
C PRO A 93 0.30 1.56 -5.09
N LEU A 94 -0.18 1.09 -3.95
CA LEU A 94 0.45 0.00 -3.19
C LEU A 94 0.52 -1.32 -3.98
N GLU A 95 -0.41 -1.51 -4.92
CA GLU A 95 -0.44 -2.64 -5.85
C GLU A 95 0.70 -2.64 -6.88
N THR A 96 1.39 -1.51 -7.09
CA THR A 96 2.54 -1.44 -8.01
C THR A 96 3.84 -1.94 -7.38
N ILE A 97 3.82 -2.33 -6.10
CA ILE A 97 5.00 -2.84 -5.40
C ILE A 97 5.17 -4.32 -5.77
N ASP A 98 5.86 -4.52 -6.90
CA ASP A 98 6.20 -5.83 -7.43
C ASP A 98 7.70 -6.15 -7.26
N TYR A 99 8.12 -7.30 -7.79
CA TYR A 99 9.52 -7.71 -7.73
C TYR A 99 10.45 -6.71 -8.44
N ALA A 100 10.03 -6.15 -9.58
CA ALA A 100 10.83 -5.21 -10.34
C ALA A 100 11.03 -3.89 -9.58
N TYR A 101 9.99 -3.41 -8.88
CA TYR A 101 10.11 -2.26 -7.98
C TYR A 101 11.10 -2.53 -6.85
N VAL A 102 11.01 -3.70 -6.19
CA VAL A 102 11.88 -4.03 -5.06
C VAL A 102 13.34 -4.17 -5.49
N ASP A 103 13.59 -4.84 -6.62
CA ASP A 103 14.94 -4.98 -7.19
C ASP A 103 15.49 -3.62 -7.63
N GLY A 104 14.69 -2.81 -8.34
CA GLY A 104 15.08 -1.47 -8.74
C GLY A 104 15.38 -0.55 -7.55
N LEU A 105 14.59 -0.63 -6.47
CA LEU A 105 14.85 0.10 -5.23
C LEU A 105 16.15 -0.38 -4.56
N ASN A 106 16.42 -1.68 -4.56
CA ASN A 106 17.67 -2.25 -4.05
C ASN A 106 18.87 -1.68 -4.80
N THR A 107 18.84 -1.70 -6.14
CA THR A 107 19.88 -1.11 -6.97
C THR A 107 20.04 0.39 -6.71
N TYR A 108 18.93 1.13 -6.66
CA TYR A 108 18.95 2.58 -6.41
C TYR A 108 19.58 2.93 -5.05
N MET A 109 19.25 2.20 -3.98
CA MET A 109 19.86 2.42 -2.67
C MET A 109 21.38 2.16 -2.70
N GLN A 110 21.83 1.15 -3.44
CA GLN A 110 23.25 0.84 -3.56
C GLN A 110 24.00 1.89 -4.38
N THR A 111 23.41 2.39 -5.48
CA THR A 111 24.09 3.31 -6.39
C THR A 111 23.98 4.77 -5.96
N ALA A 112 22.80 5.25 -5.55
CA ALA A 112 22.58 6.65 -5.17
C ALA A 112 23.13 6.98 -3.78
N TYR A 113 23.14 6.01 -2.86
CA TYR A 113 23.52 6.22 -1.45
C TYR A 113 24.75 5.45 -0.99
N ASN A 114 25.44 4.76 -1.91
CA ASN A 114 26.57 3.86 -1.61
C ASN A 114 26.24 2.89 -0.45
N CYS A 115 24.97 2.48 -0.38
CA CYS A 115 24.48 1.65 0.71
C CYS A 115 24.98 0.23 0.45
N HIS A 116 25.94 -0.22 1.25
CA HIS A 116 26.52 -1.56 1.10
C HIS A 116 25.42 -2.62 1.29
N ASN A 117 25.62 -3.82 0.70
CA ASN A 117 24.63 -4.91 0.68
C ASN A 117 23.93 -5.14 2.04
N ASN A 118 24.69 -5.17 3.14
CA ASN A 118 24.12 -5.35 4.49
C ASN A 118 23.17 -4.21 4.89
N GLY A 119 23.47 -2.98 4.50
CA GLY A 119 22.61 -1.82 4.74
C GLY A 119 21.33 -1.89 3.91
N ALA A 120 21.46 -2.20 2.61
CA ALA A 120 20.32 -2.32 1.71
C ALA A 120 19.36 -3.44 2.14
N VAL A 121 19.88 -4.63 2.47
CA VAL A 121 19.09 -5.77 2.96
C VAL A 121 18.33 -5.43 4.24
N ASN A 122 18.96 -4.69 5.16
CA ASN A 122 18.29 -4.24 6.39
C ASN A 122 17.11 -3.29 6.12
N LEU A 123 17.23 -2.42 5.11
CA LEU A 123 16.14 -1.54 4.70
C LEU A 123 15.04 -2.33 3.98
N LEU A 124 15.39 -3.25 3.08
CA LEU A 124 14.41 -4.13 2.42
C LEU A 124 13.65 -5.02 3.42
N CYS A 125 14.29 -5.43 4.51
CA CYS A 125 13.61 -6.12 5.61
C CYS A 125 12.52 -5.23 6.26
N CYS A 126 12.74 -3.92 6.35
CA CYS A 126 11.73 -2.97 6.82
C CYS A 126 10.55 -2.88 5.83
N LEU A 127 10.84 -2.84 4.52
CA LEU A 127 9.80 -2.87 3.48
C LEU A 127 8.98 -4.18 3.55
N LYS A 128 9.65 -5.33 3.70
CA LYS A 128 9.01 -6.64 3.88
C LYS A 128 8.05 -6.66 5.07
N ASN A 129 8.44 -6.09 6.21
CA ASN A 129 7.57 -6.01 7.39
C ASN A 129 6.32 -5.15 7.14
N PHE A 130 6.47 -4.06 6.39
CA PHE A 130 5.32 -3.25 5.99
C PHE A 130 4.40 -4.00 5.02
N ILE A 131 4.93 -4.72 4.03
CA ILE A 131 4.09 -5.46 3.08
C ILE A 131 3.35 -6.61 3.79
N LEU A 132 4.00 -7.31 4.72
CA LEU A 132 3.33 -8.28 5.58
C LEU A 132 2.24 -7.63 6.45
N TYR A 133 2.46 -6.40 6.91
CA TYR A 133 1.42 -5.64 7.60
C TYR A 133 0.26 -5.33 6.65
N ALA A 134 0.51 -4.83 5.44
CA ALA A 134 -0.52 -4.53 4.45
C ALA A 134 -1.36 -5.77 4.07
N ILE A 135 -0.72 -6.92 3.89
CA ILE A 135 -1.39 -8.20 3.62
C ILE A 135 -2.30 -8.59 4.80
N ARG A 136 -1.84 -8.47 6.05
CA ARG A 136 -2.66 -8.77 7.24
C ARG A 136 -3.87 -7.85 7.41
N ASN A 137 -3.84 -6.66 6.81
CA ASN A 137 -4.98 -5.75 6.78
C ASN A 137 -5.80 -5.89 5.49
N GLU A 138 -5.53 -6.90 4.66
CA GLU A 138 -6.24 -7.18 3.40
C GLU A 138 -6.16 -6.02 2.40
N TRP A 139 -5.07 -5.23 2.42
CA TRP A 139 -4.87 -4.13 1.48
C TRP A 139 -4.29 -4.60 0.13
N ILE A 140 -3.65 -5.76 0.13
CA ILE A 140 -3.04 -6.38 -1.05
C ILE A 140 -3.38 -7.86 -1.01
N GLU A 141 -3.90 -8.39 -2.12
CA GLU A 141 -4.29 -9.80 -2.23
C GLU A 141 -3.12 -10.73 -2.62
N LYS A 142 -2.08 -10.19 -3.28
CA LYS A 142 -0.96 -10.99 -3.78
C LYS A 142 0.24 -10.99 -2.81
N ILE A 143 0.74 -12.20 -2.53
CA ILE A 143 2.06 -12.43 -1.91
C ILE A 143 3.11 -12.17 -2.99
N VAL A 144 3.58 -10.93 -3.14
CA VAL A 144 4.60 -10.60 -4.17
C VAL A 144 6.04 -10.77 -3.64
N ILE A 145 6.25 -11.07 -2.35
CA ILE A 145 7.58 -10.92 -1.72
C ILE A 145 8.04 -12.16 -0.93
N PHE A 146 7.87 -13.37 -1.50
CA PHE A 146 8.43 -14.59 -0.90
C PHE A 146 9.64 -15.13 -1.68
N VAL A 147 10.54 -14.28 -2.16
CA VAL A 147 11.89 -14.69 -2.59
C VAL A 147 12.89 -13.54 -2.38
N MET A 148 13.13 -13.15 -1.12
CA MET A 148 14.34 -12.43 -0.68
C MET A 148 14.68 -12.82 0.75
#